data_AF-A0A966R6D9-F1
#
_entry.id   AF-A0A966R6D9-F1
#
_cell.length_a   1.000
_cell.length_b   1.000
_cell.length_c   1.000
_cell.angle_alpha   90.00
_cell.angle_beta   90.00
_cell.angle_gamma   90.00
#
_symmetry.space_group_name_H-M   'P 1'
#
loop_
_entity.id
_entity.type
_entity.pdbx_description
1 polymer ?
#
loop_
_entity_poly.entity_id
_entity_poly.type
_entity_poly.pdbx_seq_one_letter_code
_entity_poly.pdbx_strand_id
1 'polypeptide(L)'
;MKFHAKWPVIMGAFLAGVTSVTSTAGMAAMGAMPASSAAPGIHAYMLDSYPVRAGECAAVAGTLADKLKSVAGVTIYGTKCLNEGDGVADVIINYVAEAPLTITSTQGGIRHDVANAMYGSMDECLAGLGAEVAAFEENLGLRNFAAWCFRKYDSSHYPFAARVDAIGVAKDGMRVIDDMELMFSPVLGATDILGDVMTERLRERGVKVVRAVVGMEDGVSEYWAGARYYAKESLFIKLKEVNNYKAVESCHEDAETLQRILENGRVPPLSVFCTSDSLLGLARLYMISIPGDYDQETAPDTFANREACLNGKAAVEEAYRTALGREVIGSLCVISRFSTGEYGVKVFSNP
;
A
#
# COMPACT_ATOMS: atom_id res chain seq x y z
N MET A 1 -30.42 -23.50 -38.17
CA MET A 1 -30.80 -24.03 -36.85
C MET A 1 -31.16 -22.86 -35.97
N LYS A 2 -32.43 -22.79 -35.53
CA LYS A 2 -32.97 -21.69 -34.71
C LYS A 2 -32.85 -22.07 -33.24
N PHE A 3 -32.23 -21.23 -32.42
CA PHE A 3 -32.33 -21.29 -30.97
C PHE A 3 -33.12 -20.08 -30.48
N HIS A 4 -34.33 -20.35 -29.97
CA HIS A 4 -35.09 -19.43 -29.13
C HIS A 4 -34.76 -19.76 -27.68
N ALA A 5 -34.24 -18.78 -26.92
CA ALA A 5 -34.20 -18.84 -25.47
C ALA A 5 -35.12 -17.75 -24.91
N LYS A 6 -36.21 -18.20 -24.26
CA LYS A 6 -37.19 -17.37 -23.56
C LYS A 6 -36.65 -17.01 -22.17
N TRP A 7 -36.82 -15.76 -21.80
CA TRP A 7 -36.73 -15.28 -20.42
C TRP A 7 -37.99 -15.67 -19.63
N PRO A 8 -37.90 -15.95 -18.32
CA PRO A 8 -39.04 -15.82 -17.44
C PRO A 8 -38.99 -14.51 -16.65
N VAL A 9 -40.07 -13.75 -16.82
CA VAL A 9 -40.57 -12.71 -15.92
C VAL A 9 -41.13 -13.40 -14.68
N ILE A 10 -40.72 -12.98 -13.48
CA ILE A 10 -41.49 -13.23 -12.25
C ILE A 10 -41.64 -11.90 -11.50
N MET A 11 -42.84 -11.31 -11.63
CA MET A 11 -43.38 -10.31 -10.73
C MET A 11 -43.96 -10.97 -9.49
N GLY A 12 -43.62 -10.42 -8.33
CA GLY A 12 -44.59 -10.03 -7.30
C GLY A 12 -45.15 -11.10 -6.35
N ALA A 13 -44.85 -10.94 -5.06
CA ALA A 13 -45.87 -10.92 -4.01
C ALA A 13 -45.30 -10.32 -2.72
N PHE A 14 -45.80 -9.13 -2.38
CA PHE A 14 -45.87 -8.60 -1.02
C PHE A 14 -46.72 -9.54 -0.15
N LEU A 15 -46.28 -9.86 1.06
CA LEU A 15 -47.18 -10.14 2.18
C LEU A 15 -46.48 -9.83 3.51
N ALA A 16 -47.18 -9.01 4.29
CA ALA A 16 -46.84 -8.57 5.64
C ALA A 16 -46.87 -9.72 6.65
N GLY A 17 -46.07 -9.59 7.70
CA GLY A 17 -46.08 -10.51 8.84
C GLY A 17 -45.09 -10.11 9.91
N VAL A 18 -45.29 -8.94 10.52
CA VAL A 18 -44.59 -8.58 11.77
C VAL A 18 -45.30 -9.29 12.92
N THR A 19 -44.72 -10.37 13.40
CA THR A 19 -45.05 -10.95 14.71
C THR A 19 -43.85 -10.78 15.63
N SER A 20 -43.99 -9.83 16.56
CA SER A 20 -43.15 -9.69 17.73
C SER A 20 -43.36 -10.87 18.66
N VAL A 21 -42.33 -11.67 18.89
CA VAL A 21 -42.28 -12.60 20.03
C VAL A 21 -41.09 -12.20 20.89
N THR A 22 -41.43 -11.59 22.03
CA THR A 22 -40.56 -11.44 23.18
C THR A 22 -40.23 -12.82 23.75
N SER A 23 -38.97 -13.23 23.64
CA SER A 23 -38.42 -14.33 24.44
C SER A 23 -37.27 -13.79 25.29
N THR A 24 -37.65 -13.39 26.51
CA THR A 24 -36.77 -13.32 27.66
C THR A 24 -36.22 -14.71 27.93
N ALA A 25 -34.97 -14.97 27.56
CA ALA A 25 -34.20 -16.11 28.04
C ALA A 25 -32.98 -15.57 28.78
N GLY A 26 -32.99 -15.76 30.10
CA GLY A 26 -31.91 -15.36 30.98
C GLY A 26 -30.60 -16.01 30.56
N MET A 27 -29.62 -15.18 30.20
CA MET A 27 -28.23 -15.59 30.26
C MET A 27 -27.84 -15.58 31.74
N ALA A 28 -27.70 -16.79 32.27
CA ALA A 28 -26.95 -17.02 33.48
C ALA A 28 -25.61 -16.30 33.37
N ALA A 29 -25.34 -15.42 34.33
CA ALA A 29 -24.01 -14.93 34.61
C ALA A 29 -23.14 -16.15 34.97
N MET A 30 -22.53 -16.76 33.96
CA MET A 30 -21.31 -17.53 34.18
C MET A 30 -20.30 -16.52 34.68
N GLY A 31 -20.11 -16.52 36.01
CA GLY A 31 -19.07 -15.75 36.64
C GLY A 31 -17.77 -15.99 35.89
N ALA A 32 -17.21 -14.92 35.33
CA ALA A 32 -15.86 -14.95 34.83
C ALA A 32 -15.00 -15.42 36.00
N MET A 33 -14.47 -16.64 35.91
CA MET A 33 -13.41 -17.07 36.80
C MET A 33 -12.31 -16.02 36.71
N PRO A 34 -11.81 -15.48 37.83
CA PRO A 34 -10.70 -14.54 37.78
C PRO A 34 -9.57 -15.24 37.04
N ALA A 35 -9.07 -14.59 35.99
CA ALA A 35 -7.88 -15.03 35.29
C ALA A 35 -6.81 -15.27 36.36
N SER A 36 -6.37 -16.52 36.49
CA SER A 36 -5.19 -16.86 37.29
C SER A 36 -4.05 -15.98 36.79
N SER A 37 -3.70 -14.94 37.54
CA SER A 37 -2.54 -14.08 37.26
C SER A 37 -1.31 -15.00 37.22
N ALA A 38 -0.81 -15.29 36.03
CA ALA A 38 0.40 -16.07 35.89
C ALA A 38 1.52 -15.36 36.67
N ALA A 39 2.28 -16.12 37.47
CA ALA A 39 3.40 -15.54 38.19
C ALA A 39 4.36 -14.87 37.19
N PRO A 40 4.92 -13.68 37.51
CA PRO A 40 5.82 -13.00 36.60
C PRO A 40 6.98 -13.89 36.15
N GLY A 41 7.13 -14.04 34.84
CA GLY A 41 8.19 -14.82 34.20
C GLY A 41 9.26 -13.92 33.58
N ILE A 42 10.41 -14.50 33.23
CA ILE A 42 11.44 -13.82 32.44
C ILE A 42 11.08 -13.99 30.96
N HIS A 43 10.99 -12.86 30.25
CA HIS A 43 10.76 -12.78 28.82
C HIS A 43 11.93 -12.06 28.16
N ALA A 44 12.11 -12.28 26.86
CA ALA A 44 13.16 -11.66 26.07
C ALA A 44 12.56 -10.83 24.94
N TYR A 45 13.16 -9.67 24.71
CA TYR A 45 12.93 -8.86 23.52
C TYR A 45 14.24 -8.71 22.75
N MET A 46 14.19 -8.89 21.43
CA MET A 46 15.37 -8.89 20.56
C MET A 46 15.26 -7.76 19.53
N LEU A 47 16.32 -6.95 19.46
CA LEU A 47 16.55 -5.95 18.42
C LEU A 47 17.62 -6.50 17.48
N ASP A 48 17.20 -6.93 16.29
CA ASP A 48 18.09 -7.53 15.30
C ASP A 48 18.87 -6.45 14.54
N SER A 49 20.17 -6.71 14.30
CA SER A 49 21.04 -5.83 13.51
C SER A 49 20.99 -4.36 13.96
N TYR A 50 20.99 -4.13 15.27
CA TYR A 50 20.98 -2.77 15.85
C TYR A 50 22.36 -2.13 15.63
N PRO A 51 22.45 -0.87 15.14
CA PRO A 51 23.71 -0.21 14.90
C PRO A 51 24.46 0.03 16.21
N VAL A 52 25.65 -0.55 16.32
CA VAL A 52 26.54 -0.39 17.47
C VAL A 52 27.97 -0.23 16.98
N ARG A 53 28.71 0.69 17.58
CA ARG A 53 30.16 0.74 17.35
C ARG A 53 30.82 -0.42 18.09
N ALA A 54 31.94 -0.91 17.54
CA ALA A 54 32.69 -2.00 18.13
C ALA A 54 33.04 -1.70 19.60
N GLY A 55 32.70 -2.61 20.51
CA GLY A 55 32.92 -2.47 21.95
C GLY A 55 31.91 -1.62 22.70
N GLU A 56 30.93 -1.00 22.02
CA GLU A 56 29.89 -0.17 22.65
C GLU A 56 28.58 -0.93 22.92
N CYS A 57 28.44 -2.17 22.45
CA CYS A 57 27.16 -2.88 22.47
C CYS A 57 26.55 -3.00 23.88
N ALA A 58 27.35 -3.30 24.91
CA ALA A 58 26.86 -3.41 26.28
C ALA A 58 26.25 -2.09 26.80
N ALA A 59 26.87 -0.95 26.47
CA ALA A 59 26.38 0.37 26.86
C ALA A 59 25.09 0.75 26.11
N VAL A 60 25.02 0.44 24.81
CA VAL A 60 23.81 0.63 23.99
C VAL A 60 22.67 -0.24 24.53
N ALA A 61 22.94 -1.51 24.83
CA ALA A 61 21.95 -2.43 25.38
C ALA A 61 21.41 -1.95 26.74
N GLY A 62 22.28 -1.43 27.62
CA GLY A 62 21.85 -0.81 28.88
C GLY A 62 20.92 0.39 28.65
N THR A 63 21.27 1.27 27.72
CA THR A 63 20.43 2.43 27.36
C THR A 63 19.07 2.02 26.82
N LEU A 64 19.01 1.01 25.96
CA LEU A 64 17.75 0.47 25.43
C LEU A 64 16.91 -0.19 26.52
N ALA A 65 17.55 -0.90 27.47
CA ALA A 65 16.86 -1.51 28.60
C ALA A 65 16.28 -0.46 29.56
N ASP A 66 17.00 0.62 29.84
CA ASP A 66 16.50 1.73 30.64
C ASP A 66 15.29 2.42 29.97
N LYS A 67 15.34 2.59 28.65
CA LYS A 67 14.18 3.10 27.88
C LYS A 67 13.00 2.13 27.95
N LEU A 68 13.21 0.83 27.74
CA LEU A 68 12.15 -0.18 27.82
C LEU A 68 11.51 -0.19 29.21
N LYS A 69 12.32 -0.16 30.27
CA LYS A 69 11.86 -0.03 31.66
C LYS A 69 11.00 1.20 31.85
N SER A 70 11.44 2.36 31.36
CA SER A 70 10.72 3.62 31.48
C SER A 70 9.39 3.62 30.72
N VAL A 71 9.32 3.00 29.54
CA VAL A 71 8.12 3.02 28.68
C VAL A 71 7.12 1.94 29.09
N ALA A 72 7.58 0.74 29.46
CA ALA A 72 6.73 -0.41 29.74
C ALA A 72 6.45 -0.66 31.24
N GLY A 73 7.20 0.00 32.14
CA GLY A 73 7.07 -0.23 33.59
C GLY A 73 7.55 -1.62 34.05
N VAL A 74 8.39 -2.29 33.26
CA VAL A 74 8.90 -3.64 33.57
C VAL A 74 10.21 -3.60 34.36
N THR A 75 10.52 -4.70 35.04
CA THR A 75 11.85 -4.88 35.65
C THR A 75 12.80 -5.53 34.65
N ILE A 76 13.97 -4.94 34.43
CA ILE A 76 15.01 -5.53 33.58
C ILE A 76 15.76 -6.60 34.38
N TYR A 77 15.82 -7.81 33.83
CA TYR A 77 16.59 -8.93 34.37
C TYR A 77 18.04 -8.89 33.91
N GLY A 78 18.27 -8.49 32.65
CA GLY A 78 19.62 -8.32 32.11
C GLY A 78 19.61 -8.10 30.60
N THR A 79 20.76 -7.75 30.05
CA THR A 79 20.94 -7.54 28.61
C THR A 79 22.02 -8.46 28.07
N LYS A 80 21.94 -8.76 26.77
CA LYS A 80 22.95 -9.56 26.07
C LYS A 80 23.15 -8.99 24.66
N CYS A 81 24.39 -9.00 24.21
CA CYS A 81 24.75 -8.74 22.82
C CYS A 81 25.13 -10.06 22.14
N LEU A 82 24.63 -10.28 20.93
CA LEU A 82 24.99 -11.38 20.05
C LEU A 82 25.43 -10.83 18.71
N ASN A 83 26.17 -11.63 17.94
CA ASN A 83 26.52 -11.32 16.55
C ASN A 83 27.13 -9.92 16.34
N GLU A 84 27.95 -9.45 17.28
CA GLU A 84 28.62 -8.15 17.17
C GLU A 84 29.66 -8.18 16.05
N GLY A 85 29.45 -7.38 15.01
CA GLY A 85 30.28 -7.33 13.82
C GLY A 85 29.76 -6.28 12.82
N ASP A 86 30.64 -5.77 11.95
CA ASP A 86 30.28 -4.87 10.85
C ASP A 86 29.43 -3.63 11.25
N GLY A 87 29.62 -3.13 12.48
CA GLY A 87 28.90 -1.97 13.00
C GLY A 87 27.47 -2.26 13.46
N VAL A 88 27.09 -3.53 13.63
CA VAL A 88 25.79 -3.97 14.14
C VAL A 88 25.93 -5.06 15.20
N ALA A 89 24.87 -5.26 16.00
CA ALA A 89 24.73 -6.38 16.92
C ALA A 89 23.25 -6.70 17.15
N ASP A 90 22.97 -7.95 17.53
CA ASP A 90 21.65 -8.32 18.03
C ASP A 90 21.61 -8.05 19.53
N VAL A 91 20.72 -7.14 19.94
CA VAL A 91 20.56 -6.73 21.34
C VAL A 91 19.38 -7.45 21.94
N ILE A 92 19.61 -8.24 22.98
CA ILE A 92 18.56 -8.93 23.73
C ILE A 92 18.37 -8.23 25.08
N ILE A 93 17.14 -7.85 25.39
CA ILE A 93 16.72 -7.29 26.67
C ILE A 93 15.81 -8.31 27.36
N ASN A 94 16.27 -8.88 28.47
CA ASN A 94 15.47 -9.76 29.31
C ASN A 94 14.74 -8.93 30.36
N TYR A 95 13.45 -9.15 30.52
CA TYR A 95 12.59 -8.42 31.45
C TYR A 95 11.62 -9.37 32.17
N VAL A 96 11.12 -8.92 33.32
CA VAL A 96 10.16 -9.66 34.14
C VAL A 96 8.76 -9.07 33.95
N ALA A 97 7.79 -9.91 33.58
CA ALA A 97 6.39 -9.54 33.40
C ALA A 97 5.46 -10.75 33.54
N GLU A 98 4.18 -10.52 33.84
CA GLU A 98 3.15 -11.58 33.90
C GLU A 98 2.92 -12.24 32.53
N ALA A 99 3.09 -11.47 31.45
CA ALA A 99 3.01 -11.94 30.07
C ALA A 99 4.06 -11.22 29.20
N PRO A 100 4.42 -11.77 28.03
CA PRO A 100 5.27 -11.06 27.07
C PRO A 100 4.67 -9.69 26.71
N LEU A 101 5.52 -8.67 26.61
CA LEU A 101 5.09 -7.35 26.15
C LEU A 101 4.59 -7.43 24.71
N THR A 102 3.44 -6.81 24.44
CA THR A 102 3.00 -6.58 23.08
C THR A 102 3.90 -5.53 22.43
N ILE A 103 4.62 -5.92 21.39
CA ILE A 103 5.47 -5.02 20.62
C ILE A 103 4.69 -4.58 19.38
N THR A 104 4.54 -3.28 19.23
CA THR A 104 4.14 -2.69 17.96
C THR A 104 5.41 -2.20 17.29
N SER A 105 5.71 -2.75 16.13
CA SER A 105 6.90 -2.43 15.35
C SER A 105 6.50 -1.97 13.96
N THR A 106 7.36 -1.14 13.35
CA THR A 106 7.30 -0.92 11.90
C THR A 106 7.77 -2.12 11.09
N GLN A 107 8.28 -3.17 11.74
CA GLN A 107 8.64 -4.46 11.16
C GLN A 107 7.61 -5.52 11.60
N GLY A 108 6.80 -6.00 10.67
CA GLY A 108 5.82 -7.06 10.90
C GLY A 108 6.43 -8.45 10.75
N GLY A 109 5.97 -9.42 11.53
CA GLY A 109 6.30 -10.83 11.33
C GLY A 109 5.76 -11.36 9.99
N ILE A 110 6.43 -12.41 9.48
CA ILE A 110 6.36 -13.12 8.18
C ILE A 110 4.96 -13.39 7.57
N ARG A 111 3.85 -13.00 8.23
CA ARG A 111 2.49 -13.17 7.70
C ARG A 111 1.72 -11.89 7.44
N HIS A 112 2.22 -10.74 7.87
CA HIS A 112 1.68 -9.43 7.48
C HIS A 112 2.85 -8.48 7.30
N ASP A 113 3.20 -8.22 6.04
CA ASP A 113 4.26 -7.30 5.63
C ASP A 113 3.95 -5.88 6.08
N VAL A 114 4.31 -5.61 7.33
CA VAL A 114 4.45 -4.25 7.83
C VAL A 114 5.88 -3.87 7.46
N ALA A 115 6.04 -3.33 6.26
CA ALA A 115 7.33 -2.93 5.69
C ALA A 115 7.88 -1.67 6.35
N ASN A 116 9.19 -1.71 6.61
CA ASN A 116 9.97 -0.57 7.08
C ASN A 116 9.96 0.58 6.06
N ALA A 117 10.24 1.81 6.49
CA ALA A 117 10.61 2.86 5.53
C ALA A 117 11.91 2.50 4.84
N MET A 118 11.93 2.66 3.52
CA MET A 118 13.02 2.23 2.64
C MET A 118 13.82 3.45 2.13
N TYR A 119 15.15 3.38 2.17
CA TYR A 119 16.10 4.45 1.86
C TYR A 119 17.27 3.97 1.00
N GLY A 120 17.73 4.83 0.09
CA GLY A 120 18.78 4.49 -0.87
C GLY A 120 20.16 4.44 -0.20
N SER A 121 20.34 5.22 0.87
CA SER A 121 21.56 5.24 1.67
C SER A 121 21.28 5.24 3.17
N MET A 122 22.30 4.88 3.95
CA MET A 122 22.25 4.98 5.41
C MET A 122 22.03 6.44 5.86
N ASP A 123 22.70 7.40 5.21
CA ASP A 123 22.59 8.82 5.56
C ASP A 123 21.18 9.36 5.34
N GLU A 124 20.52 8.98 4.23
CA GLU A 124 19.11 9.29 3.98
C GLU A 124 18.20 8.70 5.04
N CYS A 125 18.44 7.45 5.44
CA CYS A 125 17.68 6.80 6.50
C CYS A 125 17.82 7.55 7.82
N LEU A 126 19.05 7.89 8.21
CA LEU A 126 19.33 8.62 9.45
C LEU A 126 18.71 10.02 9.44
N ALA A 127 18.74 10.71 8.30
CA ALA A 127 18.08 12.01 8.12
C ALA A 127 16.56 11.90 8.23
N GLY A 128 15.96 10.81 7.74
CA GLY A 128 14.53 10.54 7.82
C GLY A 128 14.04 10.04 9.19
N LEU A 129 14.90 9.36 9.97
CA LEU A 129 14.52 8.60 11.16
C LEU A 129 13.76 9.42 12.22
N GLY A 130 14.06 10.71 12.36
CA GLY A 130 13.33 11.59 13.28
C GLY A 130 11.87 11.80 12.87
N ALA A 131 11.62 12.03 11.58
CA ALA A 131 10.28 12.18 11.03
C ALA A 131 9.50 10.87 11.11
N GLU A 132 10.19 9.74 10.93
CA GLU A 132 9.67 8.39 11.09
C GLU A 132 9.15 8.13 12.50
N VAL A 133 9.97 8.45 13.51
CA VAL A 133 9.58 8.32 14.92
C VAL A 133 8.39 9.23 15.24
N ALA A 134 8.45 10.50 14.82
CA ALA A 134 7.36 11.45 15.10
C ALA A 134 6.03 10.98 14.49
N ALA A 135 6.05 10.54 13.23
CA ALA A 135 4.86 10.01 12.57
C ALA A 135 4.37 8.72 13.25
N PHE A 136 5.27 7.82 13.63
CA PHE A 136 4.92 6.59 14.35
C PHE A 136 4.23 6.88 15.68
N GLU A 137 4.81 7.75 16.51
CA GLU A 137 4.27 8.06 17.83
C GLU A 137 2.93 8.80 17.75
N GLU A 138 2.83 9.79 16.85
CA GLU A 138 1.58 10.54 16.62
C GLU A 138 0.44 9.59 16.20
N ASN A 139 0.71 8.70 15.25
CA ASN A 139 -0.35 7.92 14.60
C ASN A 139 -0.73 6.66 15.36
N LEU A 140 0.24 5.98 15.98
CA LEU A 140 -0.08 4.79 16.77
C LEU A 140 -0.49 5.16 18.20
N GLY A 141 -0.18 6.38 18.65
CA GLY A 141 -0.41 6.84 20.02
C GLY A 141 0.44 6.09 21.04
N LEU A 142 1.56 5.52 20.61
CA LEU A 142 2.50 4.75 21.42
C LEU A 142 3.83 5.50 21.46
N ARG A 143 4.52 5.42 22.60
CA ARG A 143 5.86 5.99 22.73
C ARG A 143 6.90 4.98 22.26
N ASN A 144 7.81 5.39 21.40
CA ASN A 144 8.90 4.54 20.96
C ASN A 144 9.90 4.32 22.11
N PHE A 145 10.60 3.19 22.09
CA PHE A 145 11.77 2.98 22.96
C PHE A 145 13.03 2.67 22.15
N ALA A 146 12.87 2.18 20.92
CA ALA A 146 13.96 1.95 19.99
C ALA A 146 13.56 2.44 18.59
N ALA A 147 14.52 3.07 17.91
CA ALA A 147 14.42 3.41 16.50
C ALA A 147 15.83 3.38 15.90
N TRP A 148 16.00 2.78 14.72
CA TRP A 148 17.30 2.68 14.07
C TRP A 148 17.17 2.42 12.57
N CYS A 149 18.27 2.67 11.88
CA CYS A 149 18.46 2.31 10.49
C CYS A 149 19.29 1.03 10.41
N PHE A 150 18.90 0.12 9.53
CA PHE A 150 19.60 -1.14 9.30
C PHE A 150 19.63 -1.48 7.82
N ARG A 151 20.54 -2.39 7.44
CA ARG A 151 20.63 -2.86 6.05
C ARG A 151 19.63 -4.00 5.82
N LYS A 152 18.77 -3.86 4.82
CA LYS A 152 17.83 -4.90 4.38
C LYS A 152 18.53 -5.78 3.33
N TYR A 153 18.96 -6.99 3.72
CA TYR A 153 19.78 -7.87 2.89
C TYR A 153 19.07 -8.43 1.66
N ASP A 154 17.74 -8.46 1.68
CA ASP A 154 16.85 -8.91 0.62
C ASP A 154 16.34 -7.76 -0.27
N SER A 155 16.79 -6.52 -0.07
CA SER A 155 16.41 -5.38 -0.92
C SER A 155 17.60 -4.86 -1.73
N SER A 156 17.50 -4.96 -3.06
CA SER A 156 18.46 -4.38 -4.00
C SER A 156 18.23 -2.87 -4.21
N HIS A 157 16.98 -2.38 -4.10
CA HIS A 157 16.62 -0.98 -4.42
C HIS A 157 16.86 -0.01 -3.27
N TYR A 158 16.46 -0.42 -2.07
CA TYR A 158 16.51 0.39 -0.87
C TYR A 158 17.21 -0.42 0.21
N PRO A 159 18.54 -0.52 0.11
CA PRO A 159 19.31 -1.41 0.95
C PRO A 159 19.26 -1.00 2.42
N PHE A 160 18.71 0.17 2.75
CA PHE A 160 18.53 0.64 4.11
C PHE A 160 17.07 0.81 4.47
N ALA A 161 16.75 0.48 5.72
CA ALA A 161 15.41 0.52 6.26
C ALA A 161 15.41 1.16 7.64
N ALA A 162 14.38 1.94 7.96
CA ALA A 162 14.15 2.44 9.32
C ALA A 162 13.15 1.55 10.07
N ARG A 163 13.55 1.08 11.25
CA ARG A 163 12.70 0.38 12.21
C ARG A 163 12.38 1.27 13.40
N VAL A 164 11.12 1.29 13.84
CA VAL A 164 10.66 1.94 15.07
C VAL A 164 9.85 0.94 15.87
N ASP A 165 10.21 0.77 17.14
CA ASP A 165 9.57 -0.16 18.07
C ASP A 165 8.98 0.57 19.27
N ALA A 166 7.75 0.17 19.62
CA ALA A 166 7.03 0.63 20.79
C ALA A 166 6.32 -0.51 21.52
N ILE A 167 5.92 -0.22 22.76
CA ILE A 167 5.22 -1.16 23.62
C ILE A 167 3.74 -0.80 23.66
N GLY A 168 2.88 -1.79 23.49
CA GLY A 168 1.44 -1.67 23.55
C GLY A 168 0.75 -2.02 22.23
N VAL A 169 -0.56 -1.82 22.22
CA VAL A 169 -1.42 -2.07 21.06
C VAL A 169 -1.70 -0.73 20.38
N ALA A 170 -1.39 -0.64 19.09
CA ALA A 170 -1.61 0.56 18.31
C ALA A 170 -3.10 0.94 18.21
N LYS A 171 -3.40 2.24 18.19
CA LYS A 171 -4.76 2.76 17.93
C LYS A 171 -5.19 2.55 16.48
N ASP A 172 -4.30 2.86 15.55
CA ASP A 172 -4.46 2.65 14.11
C ASP A 172 -3.54 1.54 13.62
N GLY A 173 -3.90 0.89 12.52
CA GLY A 173 -3.00 -0.03 11.84
C GLY A 173 -1.97 0.74 11.01
N MET A 174 -0.70 0.40 11.13
CA MET A 174 0.26 0.75 10.09
C MET A 174 0.02 -0.15 8.87
N ARG A 175 0.00 0.45 7.69
CA ARG A 175 -0.32 -0.22 6.43
C ARG A 175 0.76 0.04 5.39
N VAL A 176 0.90 -0.91 4.49
CA VAL A 176 1.83 -0.86 3.37
C VAL A 176 1.11 -1.25 2.09
N ILE A 177 1.49 -0.60 1.01
CA ILE A 177 1.23 -1.02 -0.36
C ILE A 177 2.56 -1.59 -0.86
N ASP A 178 2.62 -2.89 -1.12
CA ASP A 178 3.87 -3.58 -1.49
C ASP A 178 3.77 -4.38 -2.80
N ASP A 179 2.70 -4.21 -3.58
CA ASP A 179 2.34 -5.17 -4.65
C ASP A 179 2.30 -4.55 -6.05
N MET A 180 3.24 -3.66 -6.40
CA MET A 180 3.24 -3.05 -7.73
C MET A 180 4.57 -3.26 -8.45
N GLU A 181 4.75 -4.47 -8.96
CA GLU A 181 5.88 -4.87 -9.80
C GLU A 181 5.58 -4.65 -11.29
N LEU A 182 6.55 -4.09 -11.99
CA LEU A 182 6.56 -3.83 -13.43
C LEU A 182 7.81 -4.46 -14.02
N MET A 183 7.73 -5.72 -14.44
CA MET A 183 8.86 -6.40 -15.05
C MET A 183 9.21 -5.79 -16.43
N PHE A 184 10.51 -5.61 -16.68
CA PHE A 184 11.10 -5.18 -17.96
C PHE A 184 10.54 -3.88 -18.56
N SER A 185 9.99 -3.01 -17.72
CA SER A 185 9.18 -1.87 -18.17
C SER A 185 9.62 -0.56 -17.52
N PRO A 186 10.75 0.05 -17.95
CA PRO A 186 11.20 1.26 -17.34
C PRO A 186 10.25 2.43 -17.42
N VAL A 187 9.95 3.08 -16.29
CA VAL A 187 9.19 4.33 -16.25
C VAL A 187 9.89 5.39 -17.08
N LEU A 188 9.13 5.99 -17.98
CA LEU A 188 9.55 7.07 -18.84
C LEU A 188 9.28 8.40 -18.13
N GLY A 189 10.33 8.99 -17.55
CA GLY A 189 10.26 10.27 -16.84
C GLY A 189 10.97 10.24 -15.49
N ALA A 190 10.71 11.26 -14.67
CA ALA A 190 11.30 11.41 -13.35
C ALA A 190 10.52 10.56 -12.33
N THR A 191 11.15 9.46 -11.89
CA THR A 191 10.54 8.43 -11.02
C THR A 191 10.32 8.90 -9.60
N ASP A 192 11.21 9.78 -9.13
CA ASP A 192 11.13 10.50 -7.85
C ASP A 192 9.85 11.34 -7.75
N ILE A 193 9.45 12.00 -8.84
CA ILE A 193 8.20 12.77 -8.90
C ILE A 193 6.98 11.87 -8.65
N LEU A 194 7.01 10.61 -9.06
CA LEU A 194 5.85 9.71 -8.88
C LEU A 194 5.59 9.39 -7.41
N GLY A 195 6.65 9.19 -6.61
CA GLY A 195 6.53 8.99 -5.17
C GLY A 195 5.98 10.23 -4.45
N ASP A 196 6.42 11.42 -4.85
CA ASP A 196 5.94 12.68 -4.29
C ASP A 196 4.47 12.94 -4.65
N VAL A 197 4.08 12.77 -5.91
CA VAL A 197 2.69 12.92 -6.37
C VAL A 197 1.78 11.93 -5.64
N MET A 198 2.19 10.66 -5.53
CA MET A 198 1.41 9.65 -4.80
C MET A 198 1.25 10.03 -3.32
N THR A 199 2.32 10.52 -2.69
CA THR A 199 2.29 11.00 -1.30
C THR A 199 1.31 12.16 -1.13
N GLU A 200 1.36 13.16 -2.03
CA GLU A 200 0.47 14.32 -2.00
C GLU A 200 -1.00 13.92 -2.20
N ARG A 201 -1.31 13.11 -3.23
CA ARG A 201 -2.68 12.66 -3.52
C ARG A 201 -3.29 11.83 -2.39
N LEU A 202 -2.50 11.00 -1.73
CA LEU A 202 -2.96 10.27 -0.56
C LEU A 202 -3.24 11.22 0.62
N ARG A 203 -2.39 12.23 0.84
CA ARG A 203 -2.64 13.27 1.88
C ARG A 203 -3.90 14.08 1.61
N GLU A 204 -4.16 14.47 0.37
CA GLU A 204 -5.40 15.15 -0.03
C GLU A 204 -6.65 14.33 0.31
N ARG A 205 -6.54 13.01 0.32
CA ARG A 205 -7.59 12.06 0.70
C ARG A 205 -7.67 11.81 2.21
N GLY A 206 -6.93 12.58 3.02
CA GLY A 206 -6.86 12.43 4.47
C GLY A 206 -6.05 11.22 4.93
N VAL A 207 -5.31 10.56 4.03
CA VAL A 207 -4.45 9.43 4.37
C VAL A 207 -3.16 9.99 4.97
N LYS A 208 -2.82 9.53 6.17
CA LYS A 208 -1.59 9.92 6.83
C LYS A 208 -0.41 9.13 6.30
N VAL A 209 0.13 9.61 5.18
CA VAL A 209 1.27 8.98 4.49
C VAL A 209 2.59 9.45 5.09
N VAL A 210 3.43 8.48 5.41
CA VAL A 210 4.80 8.76 5.86
C VAL A 210 5.74 8.84 4.66
N ARG A 211 5.64 7.88 3.73
CA ARG A 211 6.47 7.86 2.52
C ARG A 211 5.81 6.99 1.44
N ALA A 212 5.68 7.51 0.22
CA ALA A 212 5.53 6.70 -0.97
C ALA A 212 6.85 6.70 -1.75
N VAL A 213 7.15 5.58 -2.39
CA VAL A 213 8.40 5.34 -3.08
C VAL A 213 8.12 4.64 -4.39
N VAL A 214 8.78 5.09 -5.46
CA VAL A 214 8.76 4.44 -6.76
C VAL A 214 10.21 4.32 -7.22
N GLY A 215 10.67 3.10 -7.50
CA GLY A 215 12.07 2.82 -7.83
C GLY A 215 12.22 1.78 -8.94
N MET A 216 13.42 1.74 -9.54
CA MET A 216 13.83 0.75 -10.54
C MET A 216 14.86 -0.22 -9.94
N GLU A 217 14.82 -1.48 -10.33
CA GLU A 217 15.90 -2.44 -10.11
C GLU A 217 17.04 -2.25 -11.10
N ASP A 218 18.20 -1.90 -10.57
CA ASP A 218 19.45 -1.91 -11.33
C ASP A 218 19.73 -3.33 -11.86
N GLY A 219 19.79 -3.46 -13.18
CA GLY A 219 20.19 -4.69 -13.87
C GLY A 219 19.07 -5.64 -14.29
N VAL A 220 17.84 -5.45 -13.79
CA VAL A 220 16.70 -6.34 -14.11
C VAL A 220 15.55 -5.60 -14.83
N SER A 221 15.64 -4.27 -14.96
CA SER A 221 14.59 -3.42 -15.59
C SER A 221 13.22 -3.59 -14.93
N GLU A 222 13.19 -3.97 -13.66
CA GLU A 222 11.97 -4.10 -12.87
C GLU A 222 11.67 -2.77 -12.18
N TYR A 223 10.39 -2.40 -12.11
CA TYR A 223 9.94 -1.22 -11.38
C TYR A 223 9.07 -1.64 -10.22
N TRP A 224 9.28 -1.01 -9.08
CA TRP A 224 8.44 -1.20 -7.92
C TRP A 224 7.85 0.13 -7.47
N ALA A 225 6.60 0.09 -7.04
CA ALA A 225 5.95 1.20 -6.35
C ALA A 225 5.35 0.72 -5.05
N GLY A 226 5.53 1.49 -3.98
CA GLY A 226 4.88 1.21 -2.72
C GLY A 226 4.74 2.45 -1.87
N ALA A 227 3.91 2.35 -0.84
CA ALA A 227 3.82 3.40 0.15
C ALA A 227 3.50 2.84 1.51
N ARG A 228 4.00 3.54 2.53
CA ARG A 228 3.65 3.28 3.91
C ARG A 228 2.83 4.44 4.46
N TYR A 229 1.72 4.07 5.06
CA TYR A 229 0.72 5.01 5.57
C TYR A 229 0.02 4.45 6.81
N TYR A 230 -0.62 5.33 7.57
CA TYR A 230 -1.43 4.96 8.72
C TYR A 230 -2.92 5.09 8.37
N ALA A 231 -3.66 4.01 8.59
CA ALA A 231 -5.09 3.99 8.39
C ALA A 231 -5.75 2.85 9.17
N LYS A 232 -6.98 3.10 9.63
CA LYS A 232 -7.82 2.08 10.28
C LYS A 232 -8.04 0.88 9.36
N GLU A 233 -8.37 1.14 8.09
CA GLU A 233 -8.60 0.14 7.05
C GLU A 233 -7.51 0.19 5.98
N SER A 234 -7.19 -0.95 5.38
CA SER A 234 -6.24 -1.01 4.27
C SER A 234 -6.86 -0.36 3.03
N LEU A 235 -6.11 0.56 2.40
CA LEU A 235 -6.42 1.05 1.09
C LEU A 235 -6.04 -0.04 0.10
N PHE A 236 -7.00 -0.41 -0.73
CA PHE A 236 -6.70 -1.28 -1.85
C PHE A 236 -6.16 -0.39 -2.95
N ILE A 237 -4.86 -0.47 -3.25
CA ILE A 237 -4.22 0.32 -4.31
C ILE A 237 -3.75 -0.64 -5.39
N LYS A 238 -4.03 -0.29 -6.65
CA LYS A 238 -3.75 -1.12 -7.81
C LYS A 238 -2.95 -0.37 -8.85
N LEU A 239 -1.98 -1.07 -9.42
CA LEU A 239 -1.42 -0.75 -10.71
C LEU A 239 -2.34 -1.29 -11.81
N LYS A 240 -2.70 -0.44 -12.78
CA LYS A 240 -3.52 -0.84 -13.93
C LYS A 240 -2.84 -0.41 -15.22
N GLU A 241 -2.64 -1.37 -16.12
CA GLU A 241 -2.30 -1.08 -17.52
C GLU A 241 -3.53 -0.50 -18.23
N VAL A 242 -3.39 0.70 -18.76
CA VAL A 242 -4.43 1.41 -19.49
C VAL A 242 -4.32 1.10 -20.98
N ASN A 243 -3.13 1.23 -21.57
CA ASN A 243 -2.94 1.09 -23.01
C ASN A 243 -1.46 0.82 -23.38
N ASN A 244 -1.23 0.39 -24.62
CA ASN A 244 0.09 0.21 -25.22
C ASN A 244 0.21 1.10 -26.47
N TYR A 245 1.42 1.59 -26.75
CA TYR A 245 1.74 2.53 -27.82
C TYR A 245 3.02 2.12 -28.54
N LYS A 246 3.07 2.39 -29.85
CA LYS A 246 4.32 2.23 -30.63
C LYS A 246 5.29 3.39 -30.42
N ALA A 247 4.79 4.56 -30.07
CA ALA A 247 5.57 5.78 -29.88
C ALA A 247 5.44 6.27 -28.44
N VAL A 248 6.55 6.70 -27.85
CA VAL A 248 6.62 7.21 -26.47
C VAL A 248 5.82 8.51 -26.35
N GLU A 249 5.86 9.36 -27.37
CA GLU A 249 5.17 10.64 -27.43
C GLU A 249 3.65 10.44 -27.32
N SER A 250 3.10 9.45 -28.02
CA SER A 250 1.67 9.12 -27.93
C SER A 250 1.28 8.61 -26.54
N CYS A 251 2.18 7.93 -25.84
CA CYS A 251 1.93 7.53 -24.46
C CYS A 251 1.82 8.76 -23.55
N HIS A 252 2.76 9.71 -23.65
CA HIS A 252 2.76 10.92 -22.83
C HIS A 252 1.54 11.81 -23.11
N GLU A 253 1.16 12.00 -24.37
CA GLU A 253 -0.06 12.75 -24.74
C GLU A 253 -1.33 12.14 -24.10
N ASP A 254 -1.46 10.81 -24.16
CA ASP A 254 -2.61 10.12 -23.59
C ASP A 254 -2.52 10.03 -22.06
N ALA A 255 -1.32 10.07 -21.46
CA ALA A 255 -1.11 10.18 -20.02
C ALA A 255 -1.63 11.53 -19.48
N GLU A 256 -1.24 12.64 -20.12
CA GLU A 256 -1.74 13.99 -19.79
C GLU A 256 -3.25 14.11 -20.02
N THR A 257 -3.76 13.45 -21.06
CA THR A 257 -5.19 13.41 -21.35
C THR A 257 -5.94 12.62 -20.28
N LEU A 258 -5.44 11.45 -19.88
CA LEU A 258 -6.03 10.64 -18.81
C LEU A 258 -6.06 11.40 -17.48
N GLN A 259 -4.94 12.03 -17.12
CA GLN A 259 -4.82 12.82 -15.90
C GLN A 259 -5.92 13.90 -15.85
N ARG A 260 -6.08 14.66 -16.94
CA ARG A 260 -7.13 15.69 -17.06
C ARG A 260 -8.54 15.12 -17.00
N ILE A 261 -8.81 13.99 -17.66
CA ILE A 261 -10.12 13.33 -17.63
C ILE A 261 -10.49 13.02 -16.17
N LEU A 262 -9.59 12.38 -15.44
CA LEU A 262 -9.84 11.93 -14.08
C LEU A 262 -9.89 13.09 -13.07
N GLU A 263 -9.04 14.10 -13.21
CA GLU A 263 -9.09 15.33 -12.41
C GLU A 263 -10.40 16.10 -12.60
N ASN A 264 -10.87 16.24 -13.85
CA ASN A 264 -12.16 16.87 -14.14
C ASN A 264 -13.34 16.07 -13.60
N GLY A 265 -13.22 14.73 -13.57
CA GLY A 265 -14.16 13.84 -12.89
C GLY A 265 -14.16 13.97 -11.37
N ARG A 266 -13.25 14.77 -10.79
CA ARG A 266 -13.00 14.87 -9.34
C ARG A 266 -12.55 13.55 -8.71
N VAL A 267 -11.90 12.70 -9.51
CA VAL A 267 -11.36 11.42 -9.08
C VAL A 267 -9.89 11.34 -9.49
N PRO A 268 -9.02 12.21 -8.95
CA PRO A 268 -7.62 12.24 -9.36
C PRO A 268 -6.96 10.88 -9.04
N PRO A 269 -6.27 10.26 -10.01
CA PRO A 269 -5.51 9.04 -9.77
C PRO A 269 -4.37 9.35 -8.80
N LEU A 270 -3.83 8.31 -8.15
CA LEU A 270 -2.63 8.48 -7.32
C LEU A 270 -1.42 8.81 -8.19
N SER A 271 -1.37 8.25 -9.41
CA SER A 271 -0.39 8.63 -10.44
C SER A 271 -0.80 8.05 -11.80
N VAL A 272 -0.38 8.71 -12.88
CA VAL A 272 -0.47 8.23 -14.27
C VAL A 272 0.91 8.40 -14.90
N PHE A 273 1.46 7.35 -15.49
CA PHE A 273 2.81 7.38 -16.03
C PHE A 273 2.99 6.41 -17.18
N CYS A 274 4.00 6.68 -17.99
CA CYS A 274 4.40 5.81 -19.10
C CYS A 274 5.58 4.95 -18.69
N THR A 275 5.66 3.75 -19.25
CA THR A 275 6.84 2.90 -19.22
C THR A 275 7.26 2.50 -20.62
N SER A 276 8.48 2.01 -20.80
CA SER A 276 8.95 1.39 -22.04
C SER A 276 9.10 -0.11 -21.84
N ASP A 277 8.31 -0.92 -22.52
CA ASP A 277 8.56 -2.36 -22.63
C ASP A 277 9.72 -2.58 -23.61
N SER A 278 10.88 -2.91 -23.05
CA SER A 278 12.11 -3.15 -23.82
C SER A 278 12.06 -4.43 -24.66
N LEU A 279 11.22 -5.42 -24.30
CA LEU A 279 11.08 -6.69 -25.01
C LEU A 279 10.22 -6.53 -26.26
N LEU A 280 9.16 -5.71 -26.16
CA LEU A 280 8.20 -5.50 -27.25
C LEU A 280 8.48 -4.22 -28.06
N GLY A 281 9.36 -3.34 -27.58
CA GLY A 281 9.62 -2.05 -28.21
C GLY A 281 8.37 -1.15 -28.19
N LEU A 282 7.58 -1.21 -27.11
CA LEU A 282 6.34 -0.47 -26.93
C LEU A 282 6.45 0.46 -25.73
N ALA A 283 5.76 1.59 -25.77
CA ALA A 283 5.46 2.35 -24.56
C ALA A 283 4.14 1.88 -23.96
N ARG A 284 4.04 1.78 -22.63
CA ARG A 284 2.82 1.39 -21.93
C ARG A 284 2.35 2.49 -21.01
N LEU A 285 1.05 2.78 -21.01
CA LEU A 285 0.43 3.71 -20.07
C LEU A 285 -0.11 2.95 -18.88
N TYR A 286 0.38 3.31 -17.69
CA TYR A 286 -0.07 2.78 -16.41
C TYR A 286 -0.72 3.86 -15.56
N MET A 287 -1.52 3.41 -14.61
CA MET A 287 -2.14 4.24 -13.59
C MET A 287 -2.13 3.53 -12.24
N ILE A 288 -1.87 4.29 -11.18
CA ILE A 288 -2.02 3.89 -9.78
C ILE A 288 -3.36 4.43 -9.28
N SER A 289 -4.23 3.56 -8.77
CA SER A 289 -5.55 3.97 -8.28
C SER A 289 -6.08 3.11 -7.14
N ILE A 290 -7.11 3.63 -6.47
CA ILE A 290 -7.88 2.91 -5.46
C ILE A 290 -9.15 2.36 -6.12
N PRO A 291 -9.42 1.04 -6.12
CA PRO A 291 -10.66 0.51 -6.67
C PRO A 291 -11.89 1.08 -5.96
N GLY A 292 -12.92 1.40 -6.75
CA GLY A 292 -14.08 2.14 -6.27
C GLY A 292 -13.95 3.66 -6.45
N ASP A 293 -12.79 4.19 -6.85
CA ASP A 293 -12.68 5.57 -7.30
C ASP A 293 -13.41 5.79 -8.64
N TYR A 294 -13.21 4.87 -9.58
CA TYR A 294 -13.82 4.88 -10.90
C TYR A 294 -13.89 3.45 -11.46
N ASP A 295 -14.84 3.26 -12.37
CA ASP A 295 -14.94 2.07 -13.21
C ASP A 295 -14.28 2.32 -14.57
N GLN A 296 -13.69 1.27 -15.12
CA GLN A 296 -13.01 1.32 -16.42
C GLN A 296 -13.50 0.16 -17.28
N GLU A 297 -14.09 0.49 -18.42
CA GLU A 297 -14.63 -0.48 -19.37
C GLU A 297 -14.04 -0.25 -20.75
N THR A 298 -13.87 -1.33 -21.52
CA THR A 298 -13.48 -1.21 -22.94
C THR A 298 -14.73 -1.45 -23.76
N ALA A 299 -15.10 -0.44 -24.54
CA ALA A 299 -16.23 -0.50 -25.46
C ALA A 299 -16.04 -1.64 -26.47
N PRO A 300 -17.11 -2.34 -26.86
CA PRO A 300 -17.05 -3.37 -27.89
C PRO A 300 -16.77 -2.78 -29.28
N ASP A 301 -17.08 -1.49 -29.49
CA ASP A 301 -16.82 -0.77 -30.72
C ASP A 301 -15.32 -0.69 -31.03
N THR A 302 -14.96 -1.11 -32.24
CA THR A 302 -13.60 -1.01 -32.76
C THR A 302 -13.53 -0.08 -33.96
N PHE A 303 -12.37 0.54 -34.15
CA PHE A 303 -12.07 1.55 -35.15
C PHE A 303 -10.81 1.15 -35.92
N ALA A 304 -10.79 1.42 -37.23
CA ALA A 304 -9.69 1.01 -38.09
C ALA A 304 -8.35 1.72 -37.78
N ASN A 305 -8.39 2.88 -37.11
CA ASN A 305 -7.21 3.65 -36.71
C ASN A 305 -7.55 4.64 -35.56
N ARG A 306 -6.52 5.28 -35.00
CA ARG A 306 -6.66 6.23 -33.87
C ARG A 306 -7.54 7.42 -34.23
N GLU A 307 -7.43 7.98 -35.43
CA GLU A 307 -8.21 9.13 -35.86
C GLU A 307 -9.71 8.81 -35.93
N ALA A 308 -10.06 7.67 -36.51
CA ALA A 308 -11.44 7.18 -36.53
C ALA A 308 -11.98 6.96 -35.12
N CYS A 309 -11.14 6.42 -34.21
CA CYS A 309 -11.52 6.31 -32.80
C CYS A 309 -11.75 7.67 -32.15
N LEU A 310 -10.85 8.64 -32.32
CA LEU A 310 -10.98 9.97 -31.74
C LEU A 310 -12.26 10.68 -32.21
N ASN A 311 -12.63 10.48 -33.48
CA ASN A 311 -13.87 11.02 -34.04
C ASN A 311 -15.13 10.28 -33.54
N GLY A 312 -15.03 8.98 -33.26
CA GLY A 312 -16.14 8.14 -32.81
C GLY A 312 -16.36 8.10 -31.30
N LYS A 313 -15.35 8.45 -30.49
CA LYS A 313 -15.38 8.22 -29.03
C LYS A 313 -16.53 8.92 -28.31
N ALA A 314 -16.93 10.12 -28.74
CA ALA A 314 -18.03 10.86 -28.11
C ALA A 314 -19.38 10.14 -28.27
N ALA A 315 -19.61 9.49 -29.42
CA ALA A 315 -20.79 8.68 -29.63
C ALA A 315 -20.77 7.42 -28.75
N VAL A 316 -19.59 6.81 -28.56
CA VAL A 316 -19.41 5.68 -27.65
C VAL A 316 -19.66 6.09 -26.20
N GLU A 317 -19.15 7.23 -25.76
CA GLU A 317 -19.39 7.78 -24.41
C GLU A 317 -20.89 7.97 -24.15
N GLU A 318 -21.65 8.52 -25.11
CA GLU A 318 -23.10 8.73 -24.99
C GLU A 318 -23.87 7.39 -24.95
N ALA A 319 -23.47 6.42 -25.78
CA ALA A 319 -24.04 5.08 -25.76
C ALA A 319 -23.81 4.40 -24.40
N TYR A 320 -22.59 4.52 -23.85
CA TYR A 320 -22.23 3.99 -22.53
C TYR A 320 -22.99 4.67 -21.39
N ARG A 321 -23.10 6.00 -21.43
CA ARG A 321 -23.91 6.79 -20.47
C ARG A 321 -25.35 6.29 -20.43
N THR A 322 -25.93 6.01 -21.59
CA THR A 322 -27.30 5.50 -21.71
C THR A 322 -27.43 4.05 -21.23
N ALA A 323 -26.48 3.19 -21.59
CA ALA A 323 -26.55 1.76 -21.31
C ALA A 323 -26.28 1.41 -19.84
N LEU A 324 -25.31 2.07 -19.21
CA LEU A 324 -24.89 1.78 -17.84
C LEU A 324 -25.65 2.60 -16.79
N GLY A 325 -26.31 3.69 -17.19
CA GLY A 325 -26.95 4.61 -16.24
C GLY A 325 -25.96 5.29 -15.28
N ARG A 326 -24.69 5.34 -15.67
CA ARG A 326 -23.58 5.90 -14.88
C ARG A 326 -23.08 7.19 -15.48
N GLU A 327 -22.49 8.03 -14.62
CA GLU A 327 -21.81 9.23 -15.07
C GLU A 327 -20.48 8.88 -15.72
N VAL A 328 -20.42 9.05 -17.05
CA VAL A 328 -19.17 8.92 -17.81
C VAL A 328 -18.30 10.15 -17.55
N ILE A 329 -17.11 9.91 -16.99
CA ILE A 329 -16.08 10.92 -16.71
C ILE A 329 -15.34 11.30 -18.00
N GLY A 330 -15.10 10.31 -18.87
CA GLY A 330 -14.50 10.51 -20.18
C GLY A 330 -13.97 9.21 -20.79
N SER A 331 -13.21 9.33 -21.88
CA SER A 331 -12.65 8.16 -22.57
C SER A 331 -11.32 8.42 -23.29
N LEU A 332 -10.59 7.31 -23.48
CA LEU A 332 -9.36 7.24 -24.28
C LEU A 332 -9.51 6.27 -25.44
N CYS A 333 -8.81 6.57 -26.53
CA CYS A 333 -8.62 5.63 -27.62
C CYS A 333 -7.49 4.67 -27.28
N VAL A 334 -7.77 3.38 -27.24
CA VAL A 334 -6.81 2.34 -26.86
C VAL A 334 -6.60 1.34 -27.98
N ILE A 335 -5.41 0.73 -28.07
CA ILE A 335 -5.23 -0.40 -28.99
C ILE A 335 -6.08 -1.55 -28.49
N SER A 336 -6.93 -2.11 -29.36
CA SER A 336 -7.77 -3.25 -29.01
C SER A 336 -6.87 -4.43 -28.63
N ARG A 337 -7.12 -5.03 -27.45
CA ARG A 337 -6.35 -6.19 -26.96
C ARG A 337 -6.39 -7.40 -27.92
N PHE A 338 -7.27 -7.38 -28.92
CA PHE A 338 -7.52 -8.49 -29.83
C PHE A 338 -6.93 -8.30 -31.24
N SER A 339 -6.35 -7.15 -31.59
CA SER A 339 -5.75 -6.96 -32.92
C SER A 339 -4.61 -5.93 -32.95
N THR A 340 -3.62 -6.16 -33.82
CA THR A 340 -2.42 -5.33 -33.97
C THR A 340 -2.65 -4.03 -34.77
N GLY A 341 -3.93 -3.66 -35.00
CA GLY A 341 -4.28 -2.53 -35.87
C GLY A 341 -5.61 -1.83 -35.57
N GLU A 342 -6.51 -2.41 -34.77
CA GLU A 342 -7.77 -1.74 -34.42
C GLU A 342 -7.66 -1.02 -33.09
N TYR A 343 -8.41 0.07 -32.98
CA TYR A 343 -8.53 0.89 -31.79
C TYR A 343 -9.91 0.67 -31.17
N GLY A 344 -9.98 0.54 -29.85
CA GLY A 344 -11.22 0.60 -29.09
C GLY A 344 -11.30 1.88 -28.27
N VAL A 345 -12.43 2.09 -27.60
CA VAL A 345 -12.61 3.20 -26.66
C VAL A 345 -12.62 2.63 -25.25
N LYS A 346 -11.73 3.13 -24.40
CA LYS A 346 -11.72 2.84 -22.98
C LYS A 346 -12.47 3.95 -22.25
N VAL A 347 -13.60 3.61 -21.65
CA VAL A 347 -14.50 4.54 -20.96
C VAL A 347 -14.21 4.49 -19.47
N PHE A 348 -14.17 5.66 -18.84
CA PHE A 348 -14.03 5.85 -17.41
C PHE A 348 -15.33 6.44 -16.87
N SER A 349 -15.88 5.86 -15.81
CA SER A 349 -17.13 6.31 -15.19
C SER A 349 -17.03 6.34 -13.67
N ASN A 350 -17.87 7.14 -13.03
CA ASN A 350 -18.11 7.00 -11.59
C ASN A 350 -18.75 5.61 -11.32
N PRO A 351 -18.37 4.95 -10.22
CA PRO A 351 -18.85 3.60 -9.87
C PRO A 351 -20.37 3.51 -9.67
#